data_AF-A0A259NWL3-F1
#
_entry.id   AF-A0A259NWL3-F1
#
_cell.length_a   1.000
_cell.length_b   1.000
_cell.length_c   1.000
_cell.angle_alpha   90.00
_cell.angle_beta   90.00
_cell.angle_gamma   90.00
#
_symmetry.space_group_name_H-M   'P 1'
#
loop_
_entity.id
_entity.type
_entity.pdbx_description
1 polymer ?
#
loop_
_entity_poly.entity_id
_entity_poly.type
_entity_poly.pdbx_seq_one_letter_code
_entity_poly.pdbx_strand_id
1 'polypeptide(L)'
;MAKNTTIVEINGIKMEVDLRTAKRVDEFRVGDRVKVLVREYSTTDIYHGVLVGFEQFQSLPTIVVAYVTNGYHPEIKLAYLNSKTMSGDDKKFEIVPDSDETLPFSKADVLRNFDRQVESKMNDINDILLKKSYFIRRFGQMFGESAAYIEAQREQCTKEHDEINATIQEKMARV
;
A
#
# COMPACT_ATOMS: atom_id res chain seq x y z
N MET A 1 -13.56 -42.17 -9.73
CA MET A 1 -13.32 -40.70 -9.71
C MET A 1 -14.61 -40.03 -9.28
N ALA A 2 -14.66 -39.43 -8.10
CA ALA A 2 -15.88 -38.76 -7.62
C ALA A 2 -16.10 -37.46 -8.43
N LYS A 3 -17.31 -37.29 -8.97
CA LYS A 3 -17.72 -36.12 -9.74
C LYS A 3 -17.97 -34.97 -8.75
N ASN A 4 -17.24 -33.87 -8.86
CA ASN A 4 -17.40 -32.71 -7.99
C ASN A 4 -18.33 -31.70 -8.68
N THR A 5 -19.63 -31.84 -8.46
CA THR A 5 -20.66 -30.95 -9.02
C THR A 5 -21.24 -30.08 -7.92
N THR A 6 -21.62 -28.86 -8.28
CA THR A 6 -22.36 -27.95 -7.39
C THR A 6 -23.65 -27.56 -8.08
N ILE A 7 -24.74 -27.55 -7.31
CA ILE A 7 -26.05 -27.11 -7.79
C ILE A 7 -26.13 -25.62 -7.51
N VAL A 8 -26.23 -24.82 -8.57
CA VAL A 8 -26.49 -23.38 -8.47
C VAL A 8 -27.96 -23.15 -8.80
N GLU A 9 -28.66 -22.41 -7.93
CA GLU A 9 -30.07 -22.07 -8.10
C GLU A 9 -30.19 -20.58 -8.45
N ILE A 10 -30.82 -20.28 -9.58
CA ILE A 10 -31.12 -18.92 -10.03
C ILE A 10 -32.60 -18.86 -10.42
N ASN A 11 -33.40 -18.02 -9.73
CA ASN A 11 -34.84 -17.83 -9.97
C ASN A 11 -35.65 -19.14 -10.07
N GLY A 12 -35.35 -20.12 -9.21
CA GLY A 12 -36.05 -21.41 -9.14
C GLY A 12 -35.63 -22.44 -10.20
N ILE A 13 -34.67 -22.10 -11.07
CA ILE A 13 -34.06 -23.04 -12.01
C ILE A 13 -32.78 -23.57 -11.38
N LYS A 14 -32.73 -24.90 -11.16
CA LYS A 14 -31.57 -25.60 -10.62
C LYS A 14 -30.74 -26.16 -11.77
N MET A 15 -29.50 -25.72 -11.86
CA MET A 15 -28.56 -26.20 -12.87
C MET A 15 -27.38 -26.89 -12.18
N GLU A 16 -27.14 -28.15 -12.55
CA GLU A 16 -25.94 -28.89 -12.13
C GLU A 16 -24.79 -28.49 -13.04
N VAL A 17 -23.78 -27.82 -12.49
CA VAL A 17 -22.61 -27.38 -13.25
C VAL A 17 -21.44 -28.30 -12.93
N ASP A 18 -20.81 -28.84 -13.98
CA ASP A 18 -19.52 -29.52 -13.88
C ASP A 18 -18.42 -28.46 -13.76
N LEU A 19 -17.84 -28.33 -12.58
CA LEU A 19 -16.80 -27.35 -12.27
C LEU A 19 -15.49 -27.60 -13.02
N ARG A 20 -15.33 -28.73 -13.73
CA ARG A 20 -14.10 -29.03 -14.48
C ARG A 20 -13.97 -28.23 -15.77
N THR A 21 -15.08 -27.74 -16.33
CA THR A 21 -15.10 -27.04 -17.63
C THR A 21 -15.57 -25.59 -17.55
N ALA A 22 -16.21 -25.19 -16.45
CA ALA A 22 -16.67 -23.82 -16.25
C ALA A 22 -15.49 -22.89 -15.91
N LYS A 23 -14.91 -22.25 -16.92
CA LYS A 23 -13.95 -21.16 -16.74
C LYS A 23 -14.71 -19.84 -16.57
N ARG A 24 -14.65 -19.25 -15.38
CA ARG A 24 -15.06 -17.86 -15.17
C ARG A 24 -14.08 -16.96 -15.93
N VAL A 25 -14.56 -16.30 -16.98
CA VAL A 25 -13.83 -15.25 -17.70
C VAL A 25 -14.40 -13.94 -17.21
N ASP A 26 -13.71 -13.32 -16.26
CA ASP A 26 -14.03 -11.96 -15.85
C ASP A 26 -13.28 -11.00 -16.77
N GLU A 27 -14.01 -10.04 -17.33
CA GLU A 27 -13.42 -8.91 -18.02
C GLU A 27 -13.27 -7.75 -17.04
N PHE A 28 -12.08 -7.16 -17.05
CA PHE A 28 -11.72 -6.08 -16.16
C PHE A 28 -11.15 -4.90 -16.94
N ARG A 29 -11.39 -3.69 -16.44
CA ARG A 29 -10.82 -2.43 -16.93
C ARG A 29 -10.06 -1.73 -15.81
N VAL A 30 -9.09 -0.90 -16.19
CA VAL A 30 -8.43 -0.01 -15.23
C VAL A 30 -9.49 0.92 -14.61
N GLY A 31 -9.46 1.03 -13.29
CA GLY A 31 -10.47 1.72 -12.48
C GLY A 31 -11.53 0.81 -11.88
N ASP A 32 -11.65 -0.44 -12.32
CA ASP A 32 -12.61 -1.37 -11.75
C ASP A 32 -12.27 -1.70 -10.29
N ARG A 33 -13.31 -1.74 -9.45
CA ARG A 33 -13.21 -2.15 -8.06
C ARG A 33 -13.11 -3.67 -7.98
N VAL A 34 -12.18 -4.15 -7.18
CA VAL A 34 -11.91 -5.58 -7.00
C VAL A 34 -11.69 -5.90 -5.54
N LYS A 35 -12.07 -7.11 -5.13
CA LYS A 35 -11.57 -7.71 -3.91
C LYS A 35 -10.33 -8.51 -4.24
N VAL A 36 -9.29 -8.36 -3.43
CA VAL A 36 -8.01 -9.05 -3.57
C VAL A 36 -7.87 -10.02 -2.42
N LEU A 37 -7.82 -11.32 -2.74
CA LEU A 37 -7.37 -12.34 -1.81
C LEU A 37 -5.84 -12.32 -1.80
N VAL A 38 -5.25 -12.10 -0.64
CA VAL A 38 -3.80 -12.17 -0.44
C VAL A 38 -3.49 -13.36 0.44
N ARG A 39 -2.70 -14.29 -0.10
CA ARG A 39 -2.18 -15.45 0.63
C ARG A 39 -0.78 -15.13 1.11
N GLU A 40 -0.60 -15.13 2.43
CA GLU A 40 0.71 -15.13 3.07
C GLU A 40 1.00 -16.53 3.61
N TYR A 41 2.21 -16.77 4.12
CA TYR A 41 2.64 -18.10 4.56
C TYR A 41 1.69 -18.75 5.59
N SER A 42 1.02 -17.97 6.42
CA SER A 42 0.17 -18.45 7.52
C SER A 42 -1.25 -17.85 7.54
N THR A 43 -1.54 -16.86 6.70
CA THR A 43 -2.84 -16.18 6.69
C THR A 43 -3.35 -16.01 5.27
N THR A 44 -4.66 -15.84 5.17
CA THR A 44 -5.33 -15.53 3.91
C THR A 44 -6.37 -14.47 4.20
N ASP A 45 -6.13 -13.28 3.67
CA ASP A 45 -6.91 -12.09 3.96
C ASP A 45 -7.52 -11.53 2.66
N ILE A 46 -8.68 -10.90 2.80
CA ILE A 46 -9.38 -10.23 1.69
C ILE A 46 -9.32 -8.73 1.90
N TYR A 47 -8.89 -8.02 0.87
CA TYR A 47 -8.76 -6.57 0.87
C TYR A 47 -9.55 -5.95 -0.29
N HIS A 48 -10.04 -4.73 -0.10
CA HIS A 48 -10.63 -3.96 -1.18
C HIS A 48 -9.55 -3.22 -1.95
N GLY A 49 -9.67 -3.24 -3.27
CA GLY A 49 -8.71 -2.63 -4.17
C GLY A 49 -9.31 -2.14 -5.46
N VAL A 50 -8.45 -1.55 -6.28
CA VAL A 50 -8.77 -1.01 -7.59
C VAL A 50 -7.68 -1.45 -8.56
N LEU A 51 -8.09 -1.86 -9.75
CA LEU A 51 -7.19 -2.07 -10.87
C LEU A 51 -6.57 -0.74 -11.30
N VAL A 52 -5.28 -0.57 -11.09
CA VAL A 52 -4.58 0.69 -11.36
C VAL A 52 -3.79 0.67 -12.66
N GLY A 53 -3.53 -0.51 -13.23
CA GLY A 53 -2.79 -0.60 -14.48
C GLY A 53 -2.63 -2.00 -15.01
N PHE A 54 -2.06 -2.06 -16.21
CA PHE A 54 -1.65 -3.27 -16.88
C PHE A 54 -0.32 -3.02 -17.59
N GLU A 55 0.70 -3.75 -17.16
CA GLU A 55 2.04 -3.69 -17.71
C GLU A 55 2.22 -4.80 -18.75
N GLN A 56 2.35 -4.41 -20.02
CA GLN A 56 2.44 -5.30 -21.17
C GLN A 56 3.87 -5.85 -21.38
N PHE A 57 4.50 -6.40 -20.35
CA PHE A 57 5.78 -7.08 -20.52
C PHE A 57 5.62 -8.26 -21.49
N GLN A 58 6.48 -8.34 -22.50
CA GLN A 58 6.37 -9.35 -23.57
C GLN A 58 6.33 -10.79 -23.04
N SER A 59 7.11 -11.09 -22.00
CA SER A 59 7.22 -12.43 -21.43
C SER A 59 6.34 -12.66 -20.19
N LEU A 60 5.82 -11.59 -19.57
CA LEU A 60 5.11 -11.66 -18.30
C LEU A 60 4.13 -10.50 -18.12
N PRO A 61 3.07 -10.42 -18.95
CA PRO A 61 2.06 -9.39 -18.80
C PRO A 61 1.52 -9.40 -17.37
N THR A 62 1.44 -8.22 -16.75
CA THR A 62 1.17 -8.09 -15.32
C THR A 62 0.08 -7.07 -15.08
N ILE A 63 -0.99 -7.50 -14.44
CA ILE A 63 -2.06 -6.63 -13.95
C ILE A 63 -1.61 -6.04 -12.60
N VAL A 64 -1.83 -4.75 -12.39
CA VAL A 64 -1.47 -4.06 -11.16
C VAL A 64 -2.74 -3.65 -10.42
N VAL A 65 -2.87 -4.10 -9.19
CA VAL A 65 -4.01 -3.77 -8.31
C VAL A 65 -3.48 -3.07 -7.06
N ALA A 66 -3.99 -1.88 -6.77
CA ALA A 66 -3.77 -1.22 -5.50
C ALA A 66 -4.86 -1.67 -4.52
N TYR A 67 -4.47 -2.15 -3.34
CA TYR A 67 -5.41 -2.57 -2.30
C TYR A 67 -5.03 -1.97 -0.96
N VAL A 68 -6.04 -1.72 -0.13
CA VAL A 68 -5.85 -1.17 1.23
C VAL A 68 -5.85 -2.31 2.22
N THR A 69 -4.80 -2.41 3.03
CA THR A 69 -4.76 -3.38 4.13
C THR A 69 -5.71 -2.98 5.25
N ASN A 70 -6.40 -3.97 5.79
CA ASN A 70 -7.20 -3.80 7.01
C ASN A 70 -6.29 -4.02 8.23
N GLY A 71 -6.36 -3.15 9.24
CA GLY A 71 -5.55 -3.27 10.45
C GLY A 71 -5.37 -1.95 11.19
N TYR A 72 -4.52 -1.95 12.23
CA TYR A 72 -4.22 -0.76 13.04
C TYR A 72 -3.46 0.33 12.25
N HIS A 73 -2.67 -0.11 11.26
CA HIS A 73 -1.95 0.72 10.30
C HIS A 73 -2.36 0.31 8.88
N PRO A 74 -3.51 0.79 8.36
CA PRO A 74 -3.87 0.60 6.98
C PRO A 74 -2.81 1.21 6.07
N GLU A 75 -2.45 0.46 5.03
CA GLU A 75 -1.47 0.82 4.03
C GLU A 75 -2.04 0.55 2.65
N ILE A 76 -1.58 1.32 1.66
CA ILE A 76 -1.82 0.99 0.24
C ILE A 76 -0.69 0.08 -0.21
N LYS A 77 -1.04 -1.13 -0.66
CA LYS A 77 -0.10 -2.10 -1.24
C LYS A 77 -0.46 -2.38 -2.68
N LEU A 78 0.54 -2.77 -3.46
CA LEU A 78 0.37 -3.18 -4.85
C LEU A 78 0.47 -4.71 -4.96
N ALA A 79 -0.56 -5.31 -5.53
CA ALA A 79 -0.53 -6.69 -5.99
C ALA A 79 -0.17 -6.71 -7.48
N TYR A 80 0.79 -7.57 -7.82
CA TYR A 80 1.24 -7.79 -9.19
C TYR A 80 0.76 -9.16 -9.66
N LEU A 81 -0.27 -9.15 -10.48
CA LEU A 81 -1.01 -10.33 -10.91
C LEU A 81 -0.52 -10.78 -12.29
N ASN A 82 0.16 -11.92 -12.33
CA ASN A 82 0.65 -12.53 -13.55
C ASN A 82 0.66 -14.07 -13.41
N SER A 83 1.14 -14.77 -14.44
CA SER A 83 1.14 -16.22 -14.48
C SER A 83 1.88 -16.90 -13.32
N LYS A 84 2.85 -16.23 -12.69
CA LYS A 84 3.60 -16.76 -11.54
C LYS A 84 2.88 -16.55 -10.20
N THR A 85 2.15 -15.46 -10.07
CA THR A 85 1.54 -15.07 -8.79
C THR A 85 0.08 -15.48 -8.65
N MET A 86 -0.56 -15.88 -9.74
CA MET A 86 -1.96 -16.29 -9.78
C MET A 86 -2.18 -17.80 -10.00
N SER A 87 -1.14 -18.54 -10.38
CA SER A 87 -1.22 -19.97 -10.72
C SER A 87 -0.06 -20.76 -10.12
N GLY A 88 -0.27 -22.06 -9.86
CA GLY A 88 0.76 -22.95 -9.33
C GLY A 88 0.89 -22.93 -7.81
N ASP A 89 1.97 -23.52 -7.30
CA ASP A 89 2.22 -23.64 -5.85
C ASP A 89 2.55 -22.29 -5.19
N ASP A 90 3.03 -21.31 -5.98
CA ASP A 90 3.37 -19.94 -5.55
C ASP A 90 2.18 -18.96 -5.66
N LYS A 91 0.95 -19.48 -5.76
CA LYS A 91 -0.27 -18.66 -5.88
C LYS A 91 -0.41 -17.75 -4.66
N LYS A 92 -0.19 -16.45 -4.89
CA LYS A 92 -0.20 -15.41 -3.86
C LYS A 92 -1.45 -14.54 -3.91
N PHE A 93 -1.98 -14.32 -5.11
CA PHE A 93 -3.08 -13.37 -5.32
C PHE A 93 -4.24 -13.99 -6.08
N GLU A 94 -5.46 -13.64 -5.67
CA GLU A 94 -6.68 -13.83 -6.45
C GLU A 94 -7.49 -12.54 -6.45
N ILE A 95 -8.21 -12.28 -7.54
CA ILE A 95 -9.11 -11.14 -7.62
C ILE A 95 -10.50 -11.56 -8.05
N VAL A 96 -11.49 -10.84 -7.55
CA VAL A 96 -12.88 -10.92 -7.99
C VAL A 96 -13.45 -9.51 -8.11
N PRO A 97 -14.46 -9.27 -8.98
CA PRO A 97 -15.17 -8.00 -8.99
C PRO A 97 -15.70 -7.66 -7.60
N ASP A 98 -15.53 -6.41 -7.19
CA ASP A 98 -16.11 -5.92 -5.93
C ASP A 98 -17.54 -5.46 -6.18
N SER A 99 -18.49 -6.35 -5.93
CA SER A 99 -19.93 -6.08 -6.03
C SER A 99 -20.50 -5.42 -4.77
N ASP A 100 -19.70 -5.17 -3.74
CA ASP A 100 -20.21 -4.63 -2.49
C ASP A 100 -20.61 -3.15 -2.66
N GLU A 101 -21.76 -2.80 -2.09
CA GLU A 101 -22.26 -1.43 -2.04
C GLU A 101 -21.56 -0.61 -0.94
N THR A 102 -21.01 -1.27 0.08
CA THR A 102 -20.39 -0.63 1.25
C THR A 102 -18.95 -1.10 1.43
N LEU A 103 -18.02 -0.15 1.55
CA LEU A 103 -16.64 -0.44 1.95
C LEU A 103 -16.57 -0.67 3.47
N PRO A 104 -15.70 -1.59 3.95
CA PRO A 104 -15.53 -1.86 5.38
C PRO A 104 -14.76 -0.75 6.11
N PHE A 105 -14.37 0.31 5.41
CA PHE A 105 -13.67 1.46 5.95
C PHE A 105 -14.24 2.76 5.36
N SER A 106 -14.18 3.84 6.15
CA SER A 106 -14.52 5.17 5.65
C SER A 106 -13.28 5.84 5.05
N LYS A 107 -13.47 6.66 4.00
CA LYS A 107 -12.40 7.51 3.44
C LYS A 107 -11.76 8.38 4.54
N ALA A 108 -12.58 8.92 5.45
CA ALA A 108 -12.11 9.79 6.52
C ALA A 108 -11.16 9.08 7.48
N ASP A 109 -11.44 7.82 7.84
CA ASP A 109 -10.59 7.06 8.76
C ASP A 109 -9.26 6.69 8.12
N VAL A 110 -9.27 6.31 6.83
CA VAL A 110 -8.05 6.00 6.07
C VAL A 110 -7.17 7.25 5.97
N LEU A 111 -7.74 8.40 5.60
CA LEU A 111 -7.00 9.66 5.53
C LEU A 111 -6.44 10.08 6.89
N ARG A 112 -7.25 10.02 7.95
CA ARG A 112 -6.80 10.34 9.32
C ARG A 112 -5.64 9.44 9.76
N ASN A 113 -5.62 8.18 9.33
CA ASN A 113 -4.51 7.30 9.65
C ASN A 113 -3.22 7.75 8.94
N PHE A 114 -3.30 8.12 7.66
CA PHE A 114 -2.16 8.68 6.94
C PHE A 114 -1.69 10.00 7.56
N ASP A 115 -2.60 10.89 7.95
CA ASP A 115 -2.25 12.14 8.63
C ASP A 115 -1.47 11.87 9.94
N ARG A 116 -1.94 10.91 10.74
CA ARG A 116 -1.24 10.49 11.98
C ARG A 116 0.14 9.90 11.68
N GLN A 117 0.29 9.12 10.62
CA GLN A 117 1.59 8.57 10.21
C GLN A 117 2.55 9.68 9.77
N VAL A 118 2.04 10.67 9.01
CA VAL A 118 2.78 11.87 8.61
C VAL A 118 3.25 12.64 9.85
N GLU A 119 2.36 12.94 10.78
CA GLU A 119 2.68 13.64 12.03
C GLU A 119 3.74 12.88 12.86
N SER A 120 3.59 11.56 12.99
CA SER A 120 4.58 10.74 13.70
C SER A 120 5.96 10.84 13.05
N LYS A 121 6.04 10.80 11.71
CA LYS A 121 7.32 10.90 11.00
C LYS A 121 7.92 12.30 11.07
N MET A 122 7.09 13.33 11.13
CA MET A 122 7.56 14.70 11.41
C MET A 122 8.21 14.80 12.78
N ASN A 123 7.59 14.21 13.80
CA ASN A 123 8.16 14.18 15.15
C ASN A 123 9.51 13.46 15.17
N ASP A 124 9.62 12.32 14.46
CA ASP A 124 10.89 11.59 14.30
C ASP A 124 11.97 12.48 13.65
N ILE A 125 11.63 13.21 12.58
CA ILE A 125 12.55 14.12 11.88
C ILE A 125 13.02 15.24 12.83
N ASN A 126 12.09 15.86 13.55
CA ASN A 126 12.41 16.93 14.48
C ASN A 126 13.36 16.46 15.59
N ASP A 127 13.11 15.29 16.17
CA ASP A 127 13.98 14.70 17.18
C ASP A 127 15.40 14.41 16.62
N ILE A 128 15.51 13.87 15.41
CA ILE A 128 16.80 13.62 14.75
C ILE A 128 17.56 14.93 14.50
N LEU A 129 16.89 15.99 14.04
CA LEU A 129 17.51 17.30 13.81
C LEU A 129 18.00 17.94 15.12
N LEU A 130 17.22 17.81 16.20
CA LEU A 130 17.64 18.24 17.53
C LEU A 130 18.89 17.48 17.99
N LYS A 131 18.93 16.16 17.82
CA LYS A 131 20.10 15.33 18.12
C LYS A 131 21.33 15.73 17.29
N LYS A 132 21.17 15.96 15.99
CA LYS A 132 22.23 16.46 15.09
C LYS A 132 22.79 17.80 15.59
N SER A 133 21.92 18.76 15.92
CA SER A 133 22.32 20.08 16.42
C SER A 133 23.05 19.99 17.76
N TYR A 134 22.58 19.12 18.66
CA TYR A 134 23.20 18.87 19.96
C TYR A 134 24.58 18.24 19.80
N PHE A 135 24.71 17.26 18.90
CA PHE A 135 25.97 16.61 18.60
C PHE A 135 27.02 17.61 18.11
N ILE A 136 26.68 18.41 17.08
CA ILE A 136 27.57 19.44 16.55
C ILE A 136 28.01 20.41 17.66
N ARG A 137 27.07 20.89 18.47
CA ARG A 137 27.35 21.83 19.56
C ARG A 137 28.28 21.26 20.64
N ARG A 138 28.11 20.00 21.02
CA ARG A 138 28.79 19.40 22.18
C ARG A 138 30.04 18.61 21.81
N PHE A 139 30.05 18.00 20.64
CA PHE A 139 31.11 17.10 20.21
C PHE A 139 31.98 17.69 19.08
N GLY A 140 31.52 18.70 18.33
CA GLY A 140 32.30 19.31 17.23
C GLY A 140 33.69 19.80 17.67
N GLN A 141 33.77 20.36 18.87
CA GLN A 141 35.05 20.81 19.46
C GLN A 141 36.06 19.67 19.69
N MET A 142 35.58 18.43 19.92
CA MET A 142 36.45 17.26 20.11
C MET A 142 37.16 16.84 18.81
N PHE A 143 36.65 17.28 17.67
CA PHE A 143 37.23 17.00 16.35
C PHE A 143 38.18 18.10 15.85
N GLY A 144 38.51 19.09 16.70
CA GLY A 144 39.38 20.20 16.32
C GLY A 144 38.72 21.20 15.36
N GLU A 145 37.39 21.15 15.24
CA GLU A 145 36.63 22.07 14.41
C GLU A 145 36.64 23.49 14.99
N SER A 146 36.78 24.50 14.13
CA SER A 146 36.73 25.89 14.57
C SER A 146 35.32 26.27 15.01
N ALA A 147 35.20 27.20 15.96
CA ALA A 147 33.90 27.69 16.42
C ALA A 147 33.03 28.24 15.27
N ALA A 148 33.66 28.86 14.26
CA ALA A 148 32.99 29.35 13.06
C ALA A 148 32.42 28.22 12.20
N TYR A 149 33.13 27.08 12.07
CA TYR A 149 32.65 25.91 11.35
C TYR A 149 31.47 25.24 12.07
N ILE A 150 31.58 25.09 13.40
CA ILE A 150 30.52 24.52 14.24
C ILE A 150 29.24 25.36 14.13
N GLU A 151 29.36 26.69 14.17
CA GLU A 151 28.20 27.58 14.06
C GLU A 151 27.57 27.53 12.66
N ALA A 152 28.38 27.48 11.60
CA ALA A 152 27.89 27.32 10.22
C ALA A 152 27.10 26.01 10.04
N GLN A 153 27.58 24.90 10.61
CA GLN A 153 26.88 23.60 10.57
C GLN A 153 25.56 23.61 11.36
N ARG A 154 25.50 24.34 12.48
CA ARG A 154 24.25 24.53 13.26
C ARG A 154 23.23 25.37 12.49
N GLU A 155 23.68 26.45 11.87
CA GLU A 155 22.83 27.32 11.06
C GLU A 155 22.28 26.56 9.85
N GLN A 156 23.11 25.75 9.18
CA GLN A 156 22.67 24.87 8.10
C GLN A 156 21.62 23.86 8.57
N CYS A 157 21.83 23.21 9.71
CA CYS A 157 20.85 22.27 10.27
C CYS A 157 19.49 22.94 10.58
N THR A 158 19.52 24.21 10.99
CA THR A 158 18.31 25.00 11.26
C THR A 158 17.60 25.37 9.95
N LYS A 159 18.34 25.78 8.92
CA LYS A 159 17.77 26.05 7.59
C LYS A 159 17.14 24.80 6.97
N GLU A 160 17.82 23.65 7.08
CA GLU A 160 17.29 22.35 6.64
C GLU A 160 15.97 22.02 7.35
N HIS A 161 15.89 22.26 8.67
CA HIS A 161 14.66 22.09 9.45
C HIS A 161 13.51 22.95 8.90
N ASP A 162 13.76 24.25 8.72
CA ASP A 162 12.74 25.20 8.28
C ASP A 162 12.28 24.93 6.84
N GLU A 163 13.20 24.58 5.94
CA GLU A 163 12.90 24.21 4.55
C GLU A 163 12.07 22.92 4.45
N ILE A 164 12.42 21.90 5.26
CA ILE A 164 11.65 20.66 5.33
C ILE A 164 10.24 20.95 5.82
N ASN A 165 10.09 21.72 6.90
CA ASN A 165 8.78 22.08 7.42
C ASN A 165 7.96 22.88 6.41
N ALA A 166 8.55 23.89 5.76
CA ALA A 166 7.88 24.69 4.74
C ALA A 166 7.41 23.85 3.55
N THR A 167 8.28 22.98 3.03
CA THR A 167 7.96 22.07 1.92
C THR A 167 6.81 21.12 2.28
N ILE A 168 6.79 20.62 3.51
CA ILE A 168 5.74 19.72 3.95
C ILE A 168 4.41 20.46 4.13
N GLN A 169 4.41 21.65 4.76
CA GLN A 169 3.20 22.47 4.89
C GLN A 169 2.60 22.82 3.51
N GLU A 170 3.45 23.17 2.54
CA GLU A 170 3.02 23.40 1.15
C GLU A 170 2.39 22.16 0.52
N LYS A 171 2.99 20.98 0.71
CA LYS A 171 2.46 19.72 0.17
C LYS A 171 1.15 19.31 0.84
N MET A 172 1.02 19.48 2.14
CA MET A 172 -0.22 19.19 2.88
C MET A 172 -1.37 20.12 2.46
N ALA A 173 -1.08 21.38 2.13
CA ALA A 173 -2.10 22.33 1.66
C ALA A 173 -2.62 22.05 0.24
N ARG A 174 -1.95 21.17 -0.53
CA ARG A 174 -2.29 20.83 -1.93
C ARG A 174 -3.10 19.55 -2.08
N VAL A 175 -3.27 18.78 -1.01
CA VAL A 175 -4.04 17.52 -0.97
C VAL A 175 -5.46 17.80 -0.48
#